data_AF-A0A432UII5-F1
#
_entry.id   AF-A0A432UII5-F1
#
_cell.length_a   1.000
_cell.length_b   1.000
_cell.length_c   1.000
_cell.angle_alpha   90.00
_cell.angle_beta   90.00
_cell.angle_gamma   90.00
#
_symmetry.space_group_name_H-M   'P 1'
#
loop_
_entity.id
_entity.type
_entity.pdbx_description
1 polymer ?
#
loop_
_entity_poly.entity_id
_entity_poly.type
_entity_poly.pdbx_seq_one_letter_code
_entity_poly.pdbx_strand_id
1 'polypeptide(L)'
;MEGRVTALSLSREKGVPKENVPEVRIVRGYGVEGDAHGGPWHRQVSFLDTATLEYMRRILGREVRPGELAENVTVDLDLSQVKVGDQILAGECLFEVTQIGKKCHSGCAIFQRVGRCEMRNRGVFTRVLKGGVLRVGDPVKILRREKT
;
A
#
# COMPACT_ATOMS: atom_id res chain seq x y z
N MET A 1 -7.50 4.89 15.34
CA MET A 1 -7.20 5.90 14.31
C MET A 1 -7.95 5.49 13.06
N GLU A 2 -8.67 6.43 12.44
CA GLU A 2 -9.61 6.15 11.34
C GLU A 2 -9.35 7.10 10.18
N GLY A 3 -9.56 6.61 8.97
CA GLY A 3 -9.45 7.34 7.70
C GLY A 3 -10.21 6.58 6.61
N ARG A 4 -9.78 6.72 5.36
CA ARG A 4 -10.43 6.21 4.15
C ARG A 4 -9.40 5.85 3.09
N VAL A 5 -9.81 4.97 2.20
CA VAL A 5 -9.10 4.69 0.95
C VAL A 5 -9.27 5.87 0.01
N THR A 6 -8.16 6.48 -0.42
CA THR A 6 -8.17 7.61 -1.36
C THR A 6 -7.85 7.17 -2.79
N ALA A 7 -7.15 6.05 -2.96
CA ALA A 7 -6.91 5.46 -4.26
C ALA A 7 -6.61 3.95 -4.16
N LEU A 8 -6.95 3.24 -5.22
CA LEU A 8 -6.60 1.84 -5.43
C LEU A 8 -5.83 1.72 -6.73
N SER A 9 -4.72 0.99 -6.70
CA SER A 9 -3.76 0.92 -7.81
C SER A 9 -3.31 -0.51 -8.06
N LEU A 10 -3.32 -0.95 -9.32
CA LEU A 10 -2.79 -2.25 -9.70
C LEU A 10 -2.07 -2.22 -11.04
N SER A 11 -1.17 -3.19 -11.26
CA SER A 11 -0.50 -3.38 -12.54
C SER A 11 -0.58 -4.85 -12.93
N ARG A 12 -0.99 -5.16 -14.16
CA ARG A 12 -1.09 -6.56 -14.64
C ARG A 12 0.26 -7.20 -14.94
N GLU A 13 1.29 -6.38 -15.14
CA GLU A 13 2.67 -6.82 -15.38
C GLU A 13 3.63 -6.22 -14.36
N LYS A 14 4.80 -6.83 -14.20
CA LYS A 14 5.87 -6.28 -13.35
C LYS A 14 6.64 -5.22 -14.14
N GLY A 15 7.01 -4.14 -13.46
CA GLY A 15 7.80 -3.06 -14.07
C GLY A 15 6.99 -2.04 -14.87
N VAL A 16 5.69 -2.29 -15.10
CA VAL A 16 4.78 -1.28 -15.65
C VAL A 16 4.17 -0.42 -14.53
N PRO A 17 3.84 0.86 -14.79
CA PRO A 17 3.13 1.70 -13.84
C PRO A 17 1.81 1.08 -13.40
N LYS A 18 1.42 1.31 -12.15
CA LYS A 18 0.08 0.94 -11.69
C LYS A 18 -0.95 1.95 -12.21
N GLU A 19 -2.13 1.44 -12.54
CA GLU A 19 -3.29 2.23 -12.94
C GLU A 19 -4.25 2.35 -11.77
N ASN A 20 -4.90 3.51 -11.64
CA ASN A 20 -5.93 3.69 -10.62
C ASN A 20 -7.25 3.08 -11.09
N VAL A 21 -7.92 2.38 -10.18
CA VAL A 21 -9.22 1.74 -10.41
C VAL A 21 -10.19 2.11 -9.28
N PRO A 22 -11.52 2.15 -9.54
CA PRO A 22 -12.49 2.52 -8.53
C PRO A 22 -12.63 1.45 -7.43
N GLU A 23 -12.37 0.19 -7.77
CA GLU A 23 -12.45 -0.93 -6.85
C GLU A 23 -11.48 -2.05 -7.23
N VAL A 24 -11.15 -2.91 -6.26
CA VAL A 24 -10.34 -4.12 -6.45
C VAL A 24 -10.92 -5.29 -5.68
N ARG A 25 -10.72 -6.51 -6.20
CA ARG A 25 -10.97 -7.74 -5.46
C ARG A 25 -9.72 -8.13 -4.67
N ILE A 26 -9.87 -8.21 -3.35
CA ILE A 26 -8.84 -8.67 -2.43
C ILE A 26 -9.04 -10.16 -2.16
N VAL A 27 -8.00 -10.96 -2.42
CA VAL A 27 -8.02 -12.41 -2.30
C VAL A 27 -7.19 -12.84 -1.08
N ARG A 28 -7.81 -13.58 -0.16
CA ARG A 28 -7.16 -14.10 1.04
C ARG A 28 -5.92 -14.93 0.68
N GLY A 29 -4.81 -14.66 1.34
CA GLY A 29 -3.56 -15.39 1.12
C GLY A 29 -2.88 -15.10 -0.23
N TYR A 30 -3.37 -14.15 -1.02
CA TYR A 30 -2.84 -13.84 -2.35
C TYR A 30 -2.56 -12.34 -2.56
N GLY A 31 -3.51 -11.46 -2.23
CA GLY A 31 -3.39 -10.01 -2.46
C GLY A 31 -4.45 -9.48 -3.40
N VAL A 32 -4.10 -8.51 -4.25
CA VAL A 32 -5.03 -7.93 -5.23
C VAL A 32 -5.15 -8.85 -6.45
N GLU A 33 -6.38 -9.25 -6.80
CA GLU A 33 -6.65 -10.02 -8.01
C GLU A 33 -6.18 -9.26 -9.26
N GLY A 34 -5.44 -9.93 -10.14
CA GLY A 34 -4.91 -9.34 -11.36
C GLY A 34 -3.69 -8.42 -11.18
N ASP A 35 -3.18 -8.22 -9.96
CA ASP A 35 -1.92 -7.52 -9.75
C ASP A 35 -0.72 -8.45 -9.90
N ALA A 36 0.30 -8.01 -10.64
CA ALA A 36 1.51 -8.76 -10.93
C ALA A 36 2.39 -9.04 -9.70
N HIS A 37 2.12 -8.38 -8.58
CA HIS A 37 2.80 -8.61 -7.30
C HIS A 37 1.98 -9.51 -6.35
N GLY A 38 0.78 -9.93 -6.75
CA GLY A 38 -0.01 -10.91 -6.01
C GLY A 38 0.67 -12.28 -5.94
N GLY A 39 0.40 -13.02 -4.87
CA GLY A 39 0.90 -14.38 -4.67
C GLY A 39 0.86 -14.85 -3.20
N PRO A 40 1.19 -16.12 -2.94
CA PRO A 40 1.24 -16.68 -1.59
C PRO A 40 2.55 -16.33 -0.87
N TRP A 41 2.73 -15.04 -0.57
CA TRP A 41 3.93 -14.52 0.10
C TRP A 41 3.59 -13.42 1.11
N HIS A 42 4.59 -12.84 1.77
CA HIS A 42 4.35 -11.90 2.89
C HIS A 42 3.98 -10.47 2.48
N ARG A 43 4.16 -10.06 1.21
CA ARG A 43 3.85 -8.69 0.72
C ARG A 43 2.72 -8.70 -0.31
N GLN A 44 1.57 -9.19 0.13
CA GLN A 44 0.39 -9.42 -0.74
C GLN A 44 -0.27 -8.11 -1.17
N VAL A 45 -0.35 -7.14 -0.25
CA VAL A 45 -0.92 -5.81 -0.50
C VAL A 45 -0.05 -4.75 0.16
N SER A 46 0.29 -3.69 -0.59
CA SER A 46 1.04 -2.53 -0.11
C SER A 46 0.12 -1.33 0.15
N PHE A 47 0.37 -0.64 1.26
CA PHE A 47 -0.31 0.57 1.70
C PHE A 47 0.67 1.74 1.78
N LEU A 48 0.18 2.94 1.49
CA LEU A 48 0.89 4.20 1.67
C LEU A 48 -0.09 5.31 2.08
N ASP A 49 0.34 6.20 2.97
CA ASP A 49 -0.47 7.35 3.35
C ASP A 49 -0.33 8.55 2.39
N THR A 50 -1.35 9.39 2.33
CA THR A 50 -1.36 10.61 1.51
C THR A 50 -0.28 11.60 1.93
N ALA A 51 0.05 11.69 3.22
CA ALA A 51 1.12 12.53 3.75
C ALA A 51 2.49 12.17 3.13
N THR A 52 2.75 10.88 2.89
CA THR A 52 3.98 10.41 2.23
C THR A 52 3.98 10.77 0.76
N LEU A 53 2.85 10.70 0.07
CA LEU A 53 2.76 11.17 -1.33
C LEU A 53 3.01 12.68 -1.42
N GLU A 54 2.41 13.48 -0.53
CA GLU A 54 2.66 14.93 -0.46
C GLU A 54 4.12 15.26 -0.17
N TYR A 55 4.74 14.53 0.76
CA TYR A 55 6.16 14.64 1.02
C TYR A 55 6.98 14.40 -0.25
N MET A 56 6.67 13.32 -0.98
CA MET A 56 7.35 13.02 -2.24
C MET A 56 7.10 14.10 -3.31
N ARG A 57 5.90 14.67 -3.41
CA ARG A 57 5.62 15.79 -4.33
C ARG A 57 6.53 17.00 -4.05
N ARG A 58 6.68 17.38 -2.79
CA ARG A 58 7.54 18.49 -2.37
C ARG A 58 9.02 18.22 -2.69
N ILE A 59 9.50 17.01 -2.42
CA ILE A 59 10.89 16.63 -2.70
C ILE A 59 11.18 16.54 -4.20
N LEU A 60 10.21 16.07 -4.99
CA LEU A 60 10.38 15.88 -6.43
C LEU A 60 10.12 17.15 -7.25
N GLY A 61 9.47 18.16 -6.68
CA GLY A 61 9.06 19.36 -7.40
C GLY A 61 8.03 19.10 -8.51
N ARG A 62 7.28 17.99 -8.43
CA ARG A 62 6.23 17.62 -9.39
C ARG A 62 5.12 16.84 -8.72
N GLU A 63 4.01 16.69 -9.43
CA GLU A 63 2.95 15.80 -9.02
C GLU A 63 3.44 14.34 -8.96
N VAL A 64 2.97 13.62 -7.95
CA VAL A 64 3.15 12.18 -7.74
C VAL A 64 1.78 11.57 -7.59
N ARG A 65 1.44 10.65 -8.50
CA ARG A 65 0.12 10.02 -8.50
C ARG A 65 0.09 8.83 -7.55
N PRO A 66 -1.07 8.51 -6.95
CA PRO A 66 -1.25 7.24 -6.27
C PRO A 66 -0.89 6.06 -7.18
N GLY A 67 -0.19 5.07 -6.62
CA GLY A 67 0.32 3.89 -7.32
C GLY A 67 1.69 4.10 -7.97
N GLU A 68 2.16 5.34 -8.10
CA GLU A 68 3.45 5.64 -8.73
C GLU A 68 4.64 5.14 -7.88
N LEU A 69 4.47 5.09 -6.55
CA LEU A 69 5.46 4.46 -5.67
C LEU A 69 5.30 2.94 -5.60
N ALA A 70 4.38 2.36 -6.36
CA ALA A 70 3.99 0.95 -6.42
C ALA A 70 3.18 0.43 -5.21
N GLU A 71 2.55 1.32 -4.44
CA GLU A 71 1.52 0.95 -3.47
C GLU A 71 0.25 0.44 -4.17
N ASN A 72 -0.48 -0.47 -3.54
CA ASN A 72 -1.79 -0.90 -4.01
C ASN A 72 -2.91 -0.02 -3.45
N VAL A 73 -2.78 0.41 -2.19
CA VAL A 73 -3.81 1.16 -1.48
C VAL A 73 -3.19 2.45 -0.95
N THR A 74 -3.78 3.57 -1.31
CA THR A 74 -3.46 4.87 -0.72
C THR A 74 -4.56 5.25 0.27
N VAL A 75 -4.19 5.75 1.45
CA VAL A 75 -5.13 6.09 2.53
C VAL A 75 -4.87 7.47 3.11
N ASP A 76 -5.90 8.17 3.59
CA ASP A 76 -5.78 9.45 4.33
C ASP A 76 -5.63 9.25 5.86
N LEU A 77 -5.00 8.13 6.24
CA LEU A 77 -4.72 7.74 7.61
C LEU A 77 -3.22 7.70 7.84
N ASP A 78 -2.73 8.29 8.93
CA ASP A 78 -1.31 8.21 9.30
C ASP A 78 -0.89 6.76 9.60
N LEU A 79 -0.01 6.22 8.76
CA LEU A 79 0.53 4.87 8.89
C LEU A 79 1.86 4.84 9.67
N SER A 80 2.40 5.99 10.09
CA SER A 80 3.72 6.09 10.73
C SER A 80 3.82 5.33 12.06
N GLN A 81 2.69 5.11 12.73
CA GLN A 81 2.62 4.43 14.03
C GLN A 81 2.31 2.93 13.92
N VAL A 82 2.13 2.41 12.70
CA VAL A 82 1.81 1.00 12.45
C VAL A 82 3.05 0.13 12.69
N LYS A 83 2.84 -1.03 13.33
CA LYS A 83 3.90 -2.01 13.63
C LYS A 83 3.61 -3.33 12.94
N VAL A 84 4.66 -4.12 12.71
CA VAL A 84 4.51 -5.52 12.27
C VAL A 84 3.64 -6.26 13.29
N GLY A 85 2.63 -6.98 12.80
CA GLY A 85 1.63 -7.67 13.60
C GLY A 85 0.37 -6.87 13.92
N ASP A 86 0.35 -5.56 13.69
CA ASP A 86 -0.90 -4.78 13.70
C ASP A 86 -1.79 -5.20 12.53
N GLN A 87 -3.08 -4.92 12.65
CA GLN A 87 -4.05 -5.18 11.59
C GLN A 87 -4.62 -3.88 11.03
N ILE A 88 -4.94 -3.90 9.74
CA ILE A 88 -5.63 -2.82 9.05
C ILE A 88 -6.97 -3.38 8.57
N LEU A 89 -8.05 -2.78 9.01
CA LEU A 89 -9.39 -3.02 8.48
C LEU A 89 -9.66 -1.94 7.44
N ALA A 90 -9.93 -2.33 6.19
CA ALA A 90 -10.31 -1.40 5.12
C ALA A 90 -11.56 -1.94 4.42
N GLY A 91 -12.66 -1.19 4.47
CA GLY A 91 -13.98 -1.70 4.09
C GLY A 91 -14.29 -2.99 4.85
N GLU A 92 -14.56 -4.07 4.12
CA GLU A 92 -14.78 -5.42 4.69
C GLU A 92 -13.51 -6.29 4.79
N CYS A 93 -12.41 -5.82 4.22
CA CYS A 93 -11.15 -6.55 4.08
C CYS A 93 -10.27 -6.37 5.32
N LEU A 94 -9.63 -7.46 5.76
CA LEU A 94 -8.73 -7.45 6.91
C LEU A 94 -7.32 -7.83 6.48
N PHE A 95 -6.36 -7.00 6.86
CA PHE A 95 -4.95 -7.14 6.53
C PHE A 95 -4.13 -7.22 7.81
N GLU A 96 -3.05 -8.00 7.80
CA GLU A 96 -2.04 -8.00 8.87
C GLU A 96 -0.74 -7.45 8.33
N VAL A 97 -0.13 -6.53 9.06
CA VAL A 97 1.13 -5.89 8.71
C VAL A 97 2.26 -6.89 8.89
N THR A 98 2.98 -7.16 7.81
CA THR A 98 4.08 -8.13 7.77
C THR A 98 5.43 -7.44 7.69
N GLN A 99 5.49 -6.23 7.13
CA GLN A 99 6.73 -5.52 6.93
C GLN A 99 6.50 -4.01 6.78
N ILE A 100 7.45 -3.21 7.30
CA ILE A 100 7.53 -1.76 7.08
C ILE A 100 8.77 -1.47 6.24
N GLY A 101 8.59 -0.72 5.16
CA GLY A 101 9.64 -0.40 4.21
C GLY A 101 10.14 -1.61 3.43
N LYS A 102 11.09 -1.41 2.51
CA LYS A 102 11.79 -2.49 1.81
C LYS A 102 13.13 -2.01 1.26
N LYS A 103 14.09 -2.93 1.12
CA LYS A 103 15.26 -2.69 0.26
C LYS A 103 14.83 -2.83 -1.20
N CYS A 104 15.27 -1.91 -2.08
CA CYS A 104 15.11 -2.09 -3.53
C CYS A 104 16.41 -2.67 -4.08
N HIS A 105 16.31 -3.76 -4.85
CA HIS A 105 17.49 -4.45 -5.40
C HIS A 105 18.00 -3.81 -6.71
N SER A 106 17.12 -3.27 -7.56
CA SER A 106 17.46 -2.66 -8.86
C SER A 106 17.15 -1.15 -8.97
N GLY A 107 16.54 -0.57 -7.93
CA GLY A 107 16.00 0.80 -7.97
C GLY A 107 14.80 0.92 -8.92
N CYS A 108 13.64 1.37 -8.43
CA CYS A 108 12.55 1.72 -9.34
C CYS A 108 12.91 3.00 -10.13
N ALA A 109 12.19 3.30 -11.22
CA ALA A 109 12.41 4.51 -12.02
C ALA A 109 12.47 5.79 -11.16
N ILE A 110 11.67 5.87 -10.10
CA ILE A 110 11.70 6.98 -9.15
C ILE A 110 13.02 7.03 -8.38
N PHE A 111 13.46 5.90 -7.82
CA PHE A 111 14.74 5.82 -7.12
C PHE A 111 15.92 6.14 -8.05
N GLN A 112 15.87 5.68 -9.30
CA GLN A 112 16.90 6.00 -10.29
C GLN A 112 16.92 7.49 -10.66
N ARG A 113 15.75 8.14 -10.73
CA ARG A 113 15.64 9.56 -11.06
C ARG A 113 16.08 10.49 -9.94
N VAL A 114 15.79 10.16 -8.68
CA VAL A 114 15.98 11.10 -7.55
C VAL A 114 16.70 10.53 -6.33
N GLY A 115 17.23 9.30 -6.42
CA GLY A 115 17.93 8.64 -5.32
C GLY A 115 17.05 8.32 -4.09
N ARG A 116 15.74 8.55 -4.17
CA ARG A 116 14.83 8.44 -3.02
C ARG A 116 13.45 7.88 -3.39
N CYS A 117 12.96 6.95 -2.59
CA CYS A 117 11.61 6.39 -2.70
C CYS A 117 11.13 5.99 -1.31
N GLU A 118 10.04 6.61 -0.83
CA GLU A 118 9.56 6.37 0.53
C GLU A 118 8.89 5.01 0.74
N MET A 119 8.63 4.22 -0.32
CA MET A 119 8.34 2.78 -0.12
C MET A 119 9.48 2.02 0.57
N ARG A 120 10.71 2.56 0.58
CA ARG A 120 11.81 1.96 1.35
C ARG A 120 11.67 2.15 2.86
N ASN A 121 11.00 3.21 3.31
CA ASN A 121 10.98 3.63 4.71
C ASN A 121 9.59 3.61 5.34
N ARG A 122 8.56 3.94 4.55
CA ARG A 122 7.19 4.22 5.00
C ARG A 122 6.14 3.29 4.42
N GLY A 123 6.47 2.60 3.33
CA GLY A 123 5.54 1.64 2.71
C GLY A 123 5.17 0.52 3.68
N VAL A 124 3.88 0.29 3.87
CA VAL A 124 3.37 -0.77 4.75
C VAL A 124 2.99 -1.96 3.89
N PHE A 125 3.56 -3.13 4.15
CA PHE A 125 3.22 -4.36 3.45
C PHE A 125 2.43 -5.28 4.36
N THR A 126 1.47 -5.96 3.76
CA THR A 126 0.51 -6.78 4.50
C THR A 126 0.28 -8.14 3.83
N ARG A 127 -0.23 -9.08 4.63
CA ARG A 127 -0.93 -10.27 4.15
C ARG A 127 -2.42 -10.12 4.36
N VAL A 128 -3.22 -10.74 3.49
CA VAL A 128 -4.67 -10.69 3.55
C VAL A 128 -5.19 -11.77 4.51
N LEU A 129 -5.82 -11.36 5.60
CA LEU A 129 -6.52 -12.23 6.54
C LEU A 129 -7.96 -12.53 6.11
N LYS A 130 -8.65 -11.50 5.58
CA LYS A 130 -10.01 -11.59 5.03
C LYS A 130 -10.07 -10.81 3.71
N GLY A 131 -10.47 -11.49 2.64
CA GLY A 131 -10.70 -10.89 1.32
C GLY A 131 -12.11 -10.30 1.18
N GLY A 132 -12.36 -9.68 0.03
CA GLY A 132 -13.60 -8.95 -0.26
C GLY A 132 -13.41 -7.97 -1.41
N VAL A 133 -14.39 -7.10 -1.64
CA VAL A 133 -14.27 -5.98 -2.56
C VAL A 133 -13.89 -4.73 -1.77
N LEU A 134 -12.78 -4.10 -2.14
CA LEU A 134 -12.32 -2.85 -1.58
C LEU A 134 -12.56 -1.72 -2.60
N ARG A 135 -13.15 -0.62 -2.17
CA ARG A 135 -13.51 0.54 -3.00
C ARG A 135 -12.81 1.80 -2.55
N VAL A 136 -12.59 2.73 -3.48
CA VAL A 136 -12.22 4.10 -3.13
C VAL A 136 -13.34 4.70 -2.26
N GLY A 137 -12.95 5.34 -1.16
CA GLY A 137 -13.86 5.92 -0.17
C GLY A 137 -14.18 5.01 1.02
N ASP A 138 -13.83 3.71 0.95
CA ASP A 138 -14.06 2.77 2.05
C ASP A 138 -13.32 3.21 3.32
N PRO A 139 -13.93 3.03 4.52
CA PRO A 139 -13.30 3.40 5.77
C PRO A 139 -12.08 2.52 6.07
N VAL A 140 -11.08 3.10 6.70
CA VAL A 140 -9.83 2.44 7.10
C VAL A 140 -9.60 2.63 8.59
N LYS A 141 -9.23 1.57 9.30
CA LYS A 141 -8.93 1.58 10.73
C LYS A 141 -7.72 0.72 11.04
N ILE A 142 -6.83 1.23 11.88
CA ILE A 142 -5.74 0.44 12.47
C ILE A 142 -6.25 -0.23 13.75
N LEU A 143 -6.14 -1.55 13.79
CA LEU A 143 -6.40 -2.39 14.95
C LEU A 143 -5.05 -2.80 15.53
N ARG A 144 -4.69 -2.22 16.67
CA ARG A 144 -3.42 -2.51 17.32
C ARG A 144 -3.48 -3.87 18.00
N ARG A 145 -2.43 -4.67 17.84
CA ARG A 145 -2.31 -5.89 18.63
C ARG A 145 -1.86 -5.52 20.05
N GLU A 146 -2.64 -5.91 21.05
CA GLU A 146 -2.18 -5.82 22.44
C GLU A 146 -0.97 -6.75 22.61
N LYS A 147 0.09 -6.24 23.25
CA LYS A 147 1.23 -7.06 23.63
C LYS A 147 0.74 -8.04 24.70
N THR A 148 0.67 -9.32 24.36
CA THR A 148 0.70 -10.40 25.37
C THR A 148 2.10 -10.48 25.95
#